data_AF-R6HR63-F1
#
_entry.id   AF-R6HR63-F1
#
_cell.length_a   1.000
_cell.length_b   1.000
_cell.length_c   1.000
_cell.angle_alpha   90.00
_cell.angle_beta   90.00
_cell.angle_gamma   90.00
#
_symmetry.space_group_name_H-M   'P 1'
#
loop_
_entity.id
_entity.type
_entity.pdbx_description
1 polymer ?
#
loop_
_entity_poly.entity_id
_entity_poly.type
_entity_poly.pdbx_seq_one_letter_code
_entity_poly.pdbx_strand_id
1 'polypeptide(L)'
;MSISSETMMFKRTEDKKDVAQTIREVYAALEEKGYNPVDQLVGYLLSGDPTYITSHKDSRTKLRRFERYELLEELVKSYLSASAKK
;
A
#
# COMPACT_ATOMS: atom_id res chain seq x y z
N MET A 1 6.91 -42.61 6.86
CA MET A 1 5.82 -41.71 6.42
C MET A 1 6.40 -40.31 6.33
N SER A 2 6.59 -39.78 5.12
CA SER A 2 7.05 -38.40 4.92
C SER A 2 5.83 -37.49 4.98
N ILE A 3 5.73 -36.68 6.04
CA ILE A 3 4.73 -35.61 6.12
C ILE A 3 5.35 -34.42 5.39
N SER A 4 4.95 -34.20 4.15
CA SER A 4 5.22 -32.97 3.42
C SER A 4 4.38 -31.85 4.04
N SER A 5 5.00 -31.06 4.91
CA SER A 5 4.43 -29.82 5.42
C SER A 5 4.51 -28.75 4.33
N GLU A 6 3.60 -28.82 3.37
CA GLU A 6 3.37 -27.75 2.40
C GLU A 6 2.69 -26.58 3.10
N THR A 7 3.45 -25.51 3.32
CA THR A 7 2.92 -24.25 3.86
C THR A 7 2.09 -23.59 2.76
N MET A 8 0.77 -23.78 2.79
CA MET A 8 -0.13 -23.05 1.89
C MET A 8 -0.24 -21.60 2.35
N MET A 9 0.33 -20.70 1.55
CA MET A 9 0.19 -19.25 1.75
C MET A 9 -1.26 -18.86 1.43
N PHE A 10 -2.07 -18.64 2.46
CA PHE A 10 -3.46 -18.21 2.32
C PHE A 10 -3.49 -16.77 1.78
N LYS A 11 -3.45 -16.60 0.46
CA LYS A 11 -3.60 -15.28 -0.18
C LYS A 11 -5.06 -14.83 -0.06
N ARG A 12 -5.37 -14.09 1.01
CA ARG A 12 -6.63 -13.36 1.17
C ARG A 12 -6.74 -12.30 0.07
N THR A 13 -7.64 -12.55 -0.88
CA THR A 13 -7.95 -11.61 -1.95
C THR A 13 -8.58 -10.30 -1.43
N GLU A 14 -9.17 -10.34 -0.23
CA GLU A 14 -9.77 -9.18 0.45
C GLU A 14 -8.72 -8.14 0.87
N ASP A 15 -7.56 -8.56 1.37
CA ASP A 15 -6.49 -7.64 1.82
C ASP A 15 -5.97 -6.75 0.67
N LYS A 16 -5.95 -7.24 -0.59
CA LYS A 16 -5.49 -6.43 -1.73
C LYS A 16 -6.41 -5.25 -2.05
N LYS A 17 -7.73 -5.46 -1.93
CA LYS A 17 -8.70 -4.36 -2.11
C LYS A 17 -8.52 -3.31 -1.02
N ASP A 18 -8.19 -3.75 0.20
CA ASP A 18 -7.94 -2.88 1.34
C ASP A 18 -6.64 -2.05 1.18
N VAL A 19 -5.57 -2.65 0.64
CA VAL A 19 -4.32 -1.93 0.32
C VAL A 19 -4.56 -0.81 -0.69
N ALA A 20 -5.19 -1.13 -1.83
CA ALA A 20 -5.45 -0.14 -2.88
C ALA A 20 -6.36 0.99 -2.40
N GLN A 21 -7.38 0.67 -1.60
CA GLN A 21 -8.25 1.67 -0.98
C GLN A 21 -7.46 2.56 0.00
N THR A 22 -6.66 1.96 0.87
CA THR A 22 -5.86 2.70 1.85
C THR A 22 -4.89 3.67 1.16
N ILE A 23 -4.21 3.26 0.10
CA ILE A 23 -3.32 4.15 -0.68
C ILE A 23 -4.10 5.37 -1.22
N ARG A 24 -5.32 5.18 -1.72
CA ARG A 24 -6.18 6.28 -2.22
C ARG A 24 -6.63 7.22 -1.09
N GLU A 25 -7.00 6.66 0.06
CA GLU A 25 -7.40 7.46 1.22
C GLU A 25 -6.23 8.32 1.73
N VAL A 26 -5.03 7.75 1.79
CA VAL A 26 -3.82 8.48 2.17
C VAL A 26 -3.48 9.56 1.15
N TYR A 27 -3.62 9.26 -0.15
CA TYR A 27 -3.42 10.24 -1.21
C TYR A 27 -4.33 11.47 -1.00
N ALA A 28 -5.63 11.26 -0.85
CA ALA A 28 -6.60 12.33 -0.63
C ALA A 28 -6.31 13.12 0.66
N ALA A 29 -5.90 12.43 1.74
CA ALA A 29 -5.56 13.09 3.00
C ALA A 29 -4.30 13.95 2.91
N LEU A 30 -3.33 13.57 2.07
CA LEU A 30 -2.13 14.36 1.78
C LEU A 30 -2.49 15.61 0.96
N GLU A 31 -3.34 15.49 -0.05
CA GLU A 31 -3.84 16.63 -0.83
C GLU A 31 -4.61 17.64 0.03
N GLU A 32 -5.52 17.16 0.88
CA GLU A 32 -6.29 18.01 1.80
C GLU A 32 -5.42 18.80 2.77
N LYS A 33 -4.22 18.29 3.08
CA LYS A 33 -3.25 18.96 3.94
C LYS A 33 -2.24 19.82 3.16
N GLY A 34 -2.35 19.88 1.84
CA GLY A 34 -1.46 20.68 0.99
C GLY A 34 -0.08 20.08 0.78
N TYR A 35 0.09 18.77 1.02
CA TYR A 35 1.32 18.06 0.66
C TYR A 35 1.25 17.57 -0.78
N ASN A 36 2.42 17.37 -1.42
CA ASN A 36 2.49 16.60 -2.66
C ASN A 36 2.35 15.11 -2.31
N PRO A 37 1.22 14.44 -2.65
CA PRO A 37 0.99 13.07 -2.22
C PRO A 37 1.97 12.08 -2.85
N VAL A 38 2.40 12.33 -4.09
CA VAL A 38 3.30 11.45 -4.82
C VAL A 38 4.67 11.45 -4.15
N ASP A 39 5.25 12.63 -3.91
CA ASP A 39 6.56 12.77 -3.26
C ASP A 39 6.56 12.13 -1.86
N GLN A 40 5.48 12.33 -1.10
CA GLN A 40 5.33 11.79 0.26
C GLN A 40 5.21 10.26 0.26
N LEU A 41 4.38 9.70 -0.63
CA LEU A 41 4.25 8.24 -0.75
C LEU A 41 5.55 7.60 -1.23
N VAL A 42 6.26 8.21 -2.20
CA VAL A 42 7.57 7.73 -2.65
C VAL A 42 8.59 7.80 -1.51
N GLY A 43 8.64 8.92 -0.78
CA GLY A 43 9.52 9.09 0.38
C GLY A 43 9.28 8.03 1.45
N TYR A 44 8.02 7.74 1.77
CA TYR A 44 7.63 6.68 2.70
C TYR A 44 8.02 5.28 2.20
N LEU A 45 7.75 4.96 0.93
CA LEU A 45 8.05 3.64 0.38
C LEU A 45 9.56 3.34 0.39
N LEU A 46 10.39 4.33 0.06
CA LEU A 46 11.85 4.18 0.04
C LEU A 46 12.47 4.16 1.44
N SER A 47 12.08 5.09 2.30
CA SER A 47 12.71 5.26 3.63
C SER A 47 12.08 4.38 4.72
N GLY A 48 10.78 4.13 4.61
CA GLY A 48 9.95 3.58 5.69
C GLY A 48 9.66 4.54 6.83
N ASP A 49 10.06 5.81 6.72
CA ASP A 49 9.82 6.81 7.76
C ASP A 49 8.36 7.31 7.70
N PRO A 50 7.53 7.04 8.73
CA PRO A 50 6.12 7.45 8.74
C PRO A 50 5.91 8.97 8.83
N THR A 51 6.95 9.78 9.04
CA THR A 51 6.84 11.25 9.04
C THR A 51 6.38 11.82 7.70
N TYR A 52 6.69 11.15 6.58
CA TYR A 52 6.19 11.48 5.25
C TYR A 52 4.66 11.39 5.13
N ILE A 53 4.00 10.60 5.98
CA ILE A 53 2.55 10.41 5.93
C ILE A 53 1.87 11.26 7.01
N THR A 54 0.87 12.04 6.62
CA THR A 54 0.04 12.83 7.55
C THR A 54 -0.74 11.94 8.53
N SER A 55 -0.92 12.40 9.77
CA SER A 55 -1.82 11.75 10.74
C SER A 55 -3.30 12.06 10.49
N HIS A 56 -3.62 12.98 9.57
CA HIS A 56 -4.99 13.32 9.20
C HIS A 56 -5.79 12.09 8.75
N LYS A 57 -7.05 11.98 9.20
CA LYS A 57 -7.96 10.85 8.89
C LYS A 57 -7.36 9.46 9.18
N ASP A 58 -6.50 9.38 10.19
CA ASP A 58 -5.76 8.19 10.58
C ASP A 58 -4.87 7.61 9.47
N SER A 59 -4.52 8.40 8.44
CA SER A 59 -3.83 7.94 7.23
C SER A 59 -2.52 7.23 7.55
N ARG A 60 -1.69 7.82 8.41
CA ARG A 60 -0.44 7.19 8.89
C ARG A 60 -0.68 5.86 9.58
N THR A 61 -1.75 5.73 10.37
CA THR A 61 -2.04 4.47 11.09
C THR A 61 -2.59 3.42 10.14
N LYS A 62 -3.47 3.79 9.20
CA LYS A 62 -4.00 2.88 8.17
C LYS A 62 -2.89 2.35 7.27
N LEU A 63 -2.02 3.22 6.76
CA LEU A 63 -0.94 2.82 5.85
C LEU A 63 0.06 1.87 6.52
N ARG A 64 0.39 2.10 7.80
CA ARG A 64 1.31 1.27 8.59
C ARG A 64 0.77 -0.13 8.94
N ARG A 65 -0.51 -0.42 8.66
CA ARG A 65 -1.05 -1.78 8.82
C ARG A 65 -0.50 -2.76 7.78
N PHE A 66 0.02 -2.22 6.68
CA PHE A 66 0.59 -2.98 5.58
C PHE A 66 2.10 -2.88 5.59
N GLU A 67 2.75 -3.97 5.22
CA GLU A 67 4.17 -3.96 4.95
C GLU A 67 4.45 -3.19 3.66
N ARG A 68 5.62 -2.52 3.60
CA ARG A 68 5.97 -1.67 2.43
C ARG A 68 5.98 -2.44 1.12
N TYR A 69 6.40 -3.71 1.16
CA TYR A 69 6.40 -4.54 -0.04
C TYR A 69 4.98 -4.81 -0.56
N GLU A 70 3.97 -4.87 0.32
CA GLU A 70 2.57 -5.08 -0.07
C GLU A 70 2.03 -3.84 -0.79
N LEU A 71 2.34 -2.65 -0.26
CA LEU A 71 2.01 -1.38 -0.90
C LEU A 71 2.65 -1.28 -2.28
N LEU A 72 3.94 -1.62 -2.39
CA LEU A 72 4.68 -1.58 -3.65
C LEU A 72 4.19 -2.61 -4.65
N GLU A 73 3.90 -3.85 -4.20
CA GLU A 73 3.35 -4.92 -5.05
C GLU A 73 2.01 -4.50 -5.65
N GLU A 74 1.13 -3.88 -4.85
CA GLU A 74 -0.17 -3.39 -5.32
C GLU A 74 -0.03 -2.23 -6.31
N LEU A 75 0.91 -1.30 -6.08
CA LEU A 75 1.20 -0.21 -7.02
C LEU A 75 1.71 -0.73 -8.37
N VAL A 76 2.65 -1.69 -8.36
CA VAL A 76 3.19 -2.29 -9.58
C VAL A 76 2.12 -3.05 -10.35
N LYS A 77 1.29 -3.86 -9.66
CA LYS A 77 0.14 -4.54 -10.29
C LYS A 77 -0.82 -3.55 -10.91
N SER A 78 -1.19 -2.49 -10.19
CA SER A 78 -2.10 -1.46 -10.67
C SER A 78 -1.54 -0.82 -11.95
N TYR A 79 -0.26 -0.43 -11.95
CA TYR A 79 0.42 0.15 -13.11
C TYR A 79 0.41 -0.77 -14.34
N LEU A 80 0.80 -2.04 -14.17
CA LEU A 80 0.81 -3.01 -15.27
C LEU A 80 -0.61 -3.35 -15.75
N SER A 81 -1.59 -3.42 -14.86
CA SER A 81 -2.99 -3.67 -15.22
C SER A 81 -3.63 -2.53 -16.02
N ALA A 82 -3.26 -1.28 -15.71
CA ALA A 82 -3.69 -0.11 -16.46
C ALA A 82 -3.05 -0.09 -17.86
N SER A 83 -1.80 -0.52 -17.97
CA SER A 83 -1.09 -0.61 -19.26
C SER A 83 -1.60 -1.75 -20.15
N ALA A 84 -2.13 -2.83 -19.58
CA ALA A 84 -2.63 -4.00 -20.32
C ALA A 84 -4.05 -3.84 -20.87
N LYS A 85 -4.76 -2.74 -20.54
CA LYS A 85 -6.09 -2.41 -21.07
C LYS A 85 -6.04 -1.52 -22.33
N LYS A 86 -4.92 -1.51 -23.05
CA LYS A 86 -4.74 -0.82 -24.32
C LYS A 86 -4.77 -1.80 -25.49
#